data_AF-A0AAE8M3N9-F1
#
_entry.id   AF-A0AAE8M3N9-F1
#
_cell.length_a   1.000
_cell.length_b   1.000
_cell.length_c   1.000
_cell.angle_alpha   90.00
_cell.angle_beta   90.00
_cell.angle_gamma   90.00
#
_symmetry.space_group_name_H-M   'P 1'
#
loop_
_entity.id
_entity.type
_entity.pdbx_description
1 polymer ?
#
loop_
_entity_poly.entity_id
_entity_poly.type
_entity_poly.pdbx_seq_one_letter_code
_entity_poly.pdbx_strand_id
1 'polypeptide(L)'
;MRVPTNLADSTFLQCAWDILVAAYMLNEDTPFFLASKASTKTKGSLLKYAMSTHDKELGLKLGMAIEEVRGAAKIKRSEMGLCMTCFIHSTDSFIERNSQCKALGKHLDSTGL
;
A
#
# COMPACT_ATOMS: atom_id res chain seq x y z
N MET A 1 -11.29 -29.96 4.03
CA MET A 1 -12.18 -28.92 3.48
C MET A 1 -11.30 -27.89 2.77
N ARG A 2 -11.36 -27.74 1.44
CA ARG A 2 -10.57 -26.73 0.71
C ARG A 2 -11.33 -25.41 0.72
N VAL A 3 -10.75 -24.36 1.29
CA VAL A 3 -11.29 -22.99 1.15
C VAL A 3 -11.09 -22.55 -0.30
N PRO A 4 -12.12 -21.99 -0.97
CA PRO A 4 -11.95 -21.44 -2.31
C PRO A 4 -10.87 -20.35 -2.31
N THR A 5 -9.95 -20.40 -3.27
CA THR A 5 -8.79 -19.48 -3.36
C THR A 5 -9.22 -18.00 -3.28
N ASN A 6 -10.34 -17.64 -3.91
CA ASN A 6 -10.91 -16.28 -3.86
C ASN A 6 -11.35 -15.82 -2.45
N LEU A 7 -11.81 -16.74 -1.61
CA LEU A 7 -12.25 -16.41 -0.25
C LEU A 7 -11.03 -16.15 0.66
N ALA A 8 -9.99 -16.98 0.51
CA ALA A 8 -8.73 -16.83 1.23
C ALA A 8 -8.02 -15.51 0.86
N ASP A 9 -7.97 -15.17 -0.43
CA ASP A 9 -7.42 -13.91 -0.92
C ASP A 9 -8.18 -12.69 -0.37
N SER A 10 -9.51 -12.78 -0.30
CA SER A 10 -10.34 -11.68 0.22
C SER A 10 -10.17 -11.45 1.73
N THR A 11 -9.95 -12.53 2.49
CA THR A 11 -9.72 -12.51 3.94
C THR A 11 -8.32 -11.96 4.23
N PHE A 12 -7.31 -12.45 3.50
CA PHE A 12 -5.95 -11.94 3.60
C PHE A 12 -5.89 -10.43 3.29
N LEU A 13 -6.56 -10.00 2.23
CA LEU A 13 -6.61 -8.59 1.86
C LEU A 13 -7.32 -7.73 2.92
N GLN A 14 -8.37 -8.25 3.57
CA GLN A 14 -8.99 -7.56 4.70
C GLN A 14 -7.98 -7.38 5.84
N CYS A 15 -7.28 -8.44 6.25
CA CYS A 15 -6.27 -8.35 7.31
C CYS A 15 -5.14 -7.38 6.95
N ALA A 16 -4.64 -7.41 5.71
CA ALA A 16 -3.62 -6.48 5.25
C ALA A 16 -4.12 -5.03 5.27
N TRP A 17 -5.38 -4.80 4.87
CA TRP A 17 -5.99 -3.48 4.93
C TRP A 17 -6.15 -2.97 6.37
N ASP A 18 -6.63 -3.81 7.27
CA ASP A 18 -6.82 -3.45 8.68
C ASP A 18 -5.49 -3.11 9.35
N ILE A 19 -4.44 -3.90 9.10
CA ILE A 19 -3.08 -3.62 9.58
C ILE A 19 -2.56 -2.31 8.98
N LEU A 20 -2.80 -2.05 7.70
CA LEU A 20 -2.35 -0.83 7.04
C LEU A 20 -2.97 0.42 7.68
N VAL A 21 -4.29 0.40 7.93
CA VAL A 21 -5.01 1.50 8.58
C VAL A 21 -4.56 1.66 10.03
N ALA A 22 -4.45 0.56 10.79
CA ALA A 22 -3.98 0.60 12.17
C ALA A 22 -2.55 1.14 12.28
N ALA A 23 -1.66 0.68 11.40
CA ALA A 23 -0.27 1.15 11.36
C ALA A 23 -0.19 2.64 11.06
N TYR A 24 -1.03 3.15 10.16
CA TYR A 24 -1.14 4.58 9.90
C TYR A 24 -1.58 5.35 11.15
N MET A 25 -2.64 4.88 11.82
CA MET A 25 -3.18 5.53 13.03
C MET A 25 -2.18 5.53 14.19
N LEU A 26 -1.37 4.48 14.31
CA LEU A 26 -0.36 4.32 15.37
C LEU A 26 1.00 4.93 15.01
N ASN A 27 1.15 5.49 13.81
CA ASN A 27 2.43 6.01 13.30
C ASN A 27 3.54 4.94 13.24
N GLU A 28 3.18 3.72 12.83
CA GLU A 28 4.05 2.55 12.78
C GLU A 28 4.52 2.24 11.36
N ASP A 29 5.75 2.67 11.09
CA ASP A 29 6.34 2.77 9.76
C ASP A 29 6.61 1.42 9.06
N THR A 30 6.97 0.39 9.84
CA THR A 30 7.33 -0.94 9.32
C THR A 30 6.09 -1.77 9.00
N PRO A 31 5.11 -1.92 9.92
CA PRO A 31 3.83 -2.57 9.61
C PRO A 31 3.11 -1.90 8.44
N PHE A 32 3.14 -0.57 8.33
CA PHE A 32 2.54 0.16 7.22
C PHE A 32 3.14 -0.26 5.86
N PHE A 33 4.47 -0.30 5.79
CA PHE A 33 5.18 -0.72 4.58
C PHE A 33 4.88 -2.18 4.19
N LEU A 34 4.92 -3.10 5.16
CA LEU A 34 4.70 -4.52 4.91
C LEU A 34 3.25 -4.80 4.49
N ALA A 35 2.29 -4.18 5.15
CA ALA A 35 0.87 -4.33 4.85
C ALA A 35 0.52 -3.79 3.46
N SER A 36 0.99 -2.58 3.12
CA SER A 36 0.80 -2.03 1.77
C SER A 36 1.48 -2.89 0.70
N LYS A 37 2.70 -3.39 0.96
CA LYS A 37 3.38 -4.34 0.06
C LYS A 37 2.60 -5.65 -0.11
N ALA A 38 1.94 -6.15 0.93
CA ALA A 38 1.07 -7.32 0.82
C ALA A 38 -0.17 -7.01 -0.05
N SER A 39 -0.79 -5.84 0.16
CA SER A 39 -1.95 -5.41 -0.62
C SER A 39 -1.63 -5.25 -2.11
N THR A 40 -0.41 -4.86 -2.50
CA THR A 40 -0.04 -4.77 -3.94
C THR A 40 0.00 -6.12 -4.65
N LYS A 41 0.16 -7.24 -3.92
CA LYS A 41 0.18 -8.60 -4.51
C LYS A 41 -1.19 -9.18 -4.80
N THR A 42 -2.23 -8.62 -4.19
CA THR A 42 -3.60 -9.11 -4.36
C THR A 42 -4.21 -8.63 -5.67
N LYS A 43 -5.06 -9.45 -6.28
CA LYS A 43 -5.81 -9.09 -7.49
C LYS A 43 -7.17 -8.53 -7.09
N GLY A 44 -7.61 -7.48 -7.80
CA GLY A 44 -8.95 -6.94 -7.66
C GLY A 44 -9.00 -5.56 -7.01
N SER A 45 -10.21 -4.97 -7.08
CA SER A 45 -10.47 -3.62 -6.62
C SER A 45 -10.39 -3.49 -5.10
N LEU A 46 -9.75 -2.41 -4.64
CA LEU A 46 -9.69 -2.02 -3.24
C LEU A 46 -10.93 -1.21 -2.78
N LEU A 47 -11.86 -0.90 -3.68
CA LEU A 47 -12.96 0.04 -3.44
C LEU A 47 -13.80 -0.35 -2.21
N LYS A 48 -14.14 -1.63 -2.05
CA LYS A 48 -14.96 -2.06 -0.90
C LYS A 48 -14.28 -1.78 0.45
N TYR A 49 -12.95 -1.89 0.50
CA TYR A 49 -12.15 -1.68 1.71
C TYR A 49 -11.97 -0.18 1.99
N ALA A 50 -11.71 0.60 0.93
CA ALA A 50 -11.68 2.06 1.01
C ALA A 50 -13.00 2.62 1.55
N MET A 51 -14.14 2.14 1.01
CA MET A 51 -15.47 2.62 1.41
C MET A 51 -15.92 2.12 2.78
N SER A 52 -15.36 1.02 3.29
CA SER A 52 -15.63 0.53 4.64
C SER A 52 -14.74 1.17 5.71
N THR A 53 -13.71 1.92 5.33
CA THR A 53 -12.84 2.63 6.27
C THR A 53 -13.61 3.80 6.87
N HIS A 54 -13.56 3.97 8.20
CA HIS A 54 -14.32 5.02 8.90
C HIS A 54 -13.98 6.41 8.36
N ASP A 55 -12.69 6.70 8.23
CA ASP A 55 -12.19 7.84 7.48
C ASP A 55 -12.15 7.49 5.98
N LYS A 56 -13.15 7.97 5.25
CA LYS A 56 -13.30 7.70 3.81
C LYS A 56 -12.21 8.36 2.99
N GLU A 57 -11.74 9.54 3.38
CA GLU A 57 -10.68 10.25 2.67
C GLU A 57 -9.38 9.45 2.77
N LEU A 58 -9.03 9.01 3.99
CA LEU A 58 -7.91 8.12 4.22
C LEU A 58 -8.05 6.81 3.42
N GLY A 59 -9.22 6.17 3.47
CA GLY A 59 -9.48 4.91 2.77
C GLY A 59 -9.28 5.05 1.25
N LEU A 60 -9.80 6.11 0.65
CA LEU A 60 -9.62 6.41 -0.78
C LEU A 60 -8.17 6.72 -1.12
N LYS A 61 -7.49 7.55 -0.31
CA LYS A 61 -6.07 7.89 -0.50
C LYS A 61 -5.19 6.65 -0.45
N LEU A 62 -5.41 5.74 0.51
CA LEU A 62 -4.70 4.46 0.60
C LEU A 62 -4.96 3.57 -0.63
N GLY A 63 -6.21 3.49 -1.07
CA GLY A 63 -6.59 2.72 -2.25
C GLY A 63 -5.87 3.21 -3.50
N MET A 64 -5.87 4.53 -3.74
CA MET A 64 -5.17 5.16 -4.86
C MET A 64 -3.65 4.90 -4.79
N ALA A 65 -3.05 5.09 -3.61
CA ALA A 65 -1.62 4.89 -3.42
C ALA A 65 -1.19 3.43 -3.69
N ILE A 66 -1.97 2.44 -3.26
CA ILE A 66 -1.68 1.03 -3.54
C ILE A 66 -1.80 0.74 -5.04
N GLU A 67 -2.81 1.27 -5.74
CA GLU A 67 -2.97 1.06 -7.18
C GLU A 67 -1.82 1.71 -7.98
N GLU A 68 -1.36 2.90 -7.58
CA GLU A 68 -0.18 3.53 -8.19
C GLU A 68 1.08 2.66 -8.02
N VAL A 69 1.31 2.15 -6.80
CA VAL A 69 2.42 1.21 -6.53
C VAL A 69 2.26 -0.09 -7.31
N ARG A 70 1.06 -0.66 -7.43
CA ARG A 70 0.80 -1.87 -8.25
C ARG A 70 1.20 -1.64 -9.71
N GLY A 71 0.83 -0.48 -10.27
CA GLY A 71 1.21 -0.08 -11.63
C GLY A 71 2.73 0.00 -11.80
N ALA A 72 3.41 0.72 -10.92
CA ALA A 72 4.86 0.89 -10.97
C ALA A 72 5.63 -0.41 -10.73
N ALA A 73 5.20 -1.22 -9.77
CA ALA A 73 5.76 -2.54 -9.44
C ALA A 73 5.72 -3.49 -10.66
N LYS A 74 4.60 -3.46 -11.41
CA LYS A 74 4.44 -4.25 -12.63
C LYS A 74 5.42 -3.81 -13.73
N ILE A 75 5.62 -2.50 -13.91
CA ILE A 75 6.54 -1.94 -14.91
C ILE A 75 7.99 -2.29 -14.56
N LYS A 76 8.38 -2.09 -13.30
CA LYS A 76 9.77 -2.28 -12.84
C LYS A 76 10.11 -3.72 -12.42
N ARG A 77 9.15 -4.65 -12.50
CA ARG A 77 9.28 -6.05 -12.01
C ARG A 77 9.85 -6.12 -10.59
N SER A 78 9.40 -5.21 -9.73
CA SER A 78 9.88 -5.07 -8.36
C SER A 78 8.72 -5.18 -7.39
N GLU A 79 8.97 -5.72 -6.19
CA GLU A 79 7.98 -5.71 -5.12
C GLU A 79 8.16 -4.48 -4.23
N MET A 80 7.12 -3.64 -4.16
CA MET A 80 7.17 -2.39 -3.41
C MET A 80 5.94 -2.24 -2.51
N GLY A 81 6.14 -1.57 -1.37
CA GLY A 81 5.09 -1.05 -0.49
C GLY A 81 5.19 0.47 -0.37
N LEU A 82 4.26 1.06 0.37
CA LEU A 82 4.21 2.49 0.61
C LEU A 82 5.17 2.90 1.74
N CYS A 83 5.97 3.92 1.50
CA CYS A 83 6.67 4.64 2.56
C CYS A 83 5.67 5.56 3.27
N MET A 84 5.53 5.42 4.59
CA MET A 84 4.57 6.21 5.36
C MET A 84 4.84 7.71 5.31
N THR A 85 6.09 8.15 5.47
CA THR A 85 6.48 9.56 5.35
C THR A 85 6.09 10.13 3.98
N CYS A 86 6.36 9.40 2.90
CA CYS A 86 5.97 9.85 1.57
C CYS A 86 4.45 9.85 1.41
N PHE A 87 3.75 8.83 1.89
CA PHE A 87 2.28 8.79 1.86
C PHE A 87 1.63 10.00 2.58
N ILE A 88 2.19 10.42 3.71
CA ILE A 88 1.69 11.57 4.46
C ILE A 88 1.89 12.86 3.66
N HIS A 89 3.08 13.06 3.08
CA HIS A 89 3.49 14.36 2.52
C HIS A 89 3.39 14.48 0.99
N SER A 90 3.16 13.40 0.25
CA SER A 90 3.08 13.44 -1.21
C SER A 90 1.75 14.05 -1.68
N THR A 91 1.85 14.98 -2.62
CA THR A 91 0.70 15.58 -3.31
C THR A 91 0.53 15.05 -4.73
N ASP A 92 1.65 14.68 -5.38
CA ASP A 92 1.66 14.41 -6.82
C ASP A 92 1.84 12.92 -7.16
N SER A 93 2.65 12.19 -6.39
CA SER A 93 2.93 10.76 -6.61
C SER A 93 3.29 10.03 -5.32
N PHE A 94 2.80 8.80 -5.16
CA PHE A 94 3.12 7.93 -4.01
C PHE A 94 4.35 7.02 -4.22
N ILE A 95 4.88 6.96 -5.44
CA ILE A 95 6.04 6.09 -5.78
C ILE A 95 7.38 6.82 -5.66
N GLU A 96 7.38 8.13 -5.86
CA GLU A 96 8.58 8.95 -5.80
C GLU A 96 8.99 9.22 -4.35
N ARG A 97 10.30 9.21 -4.11
CA ARG A 97 10.83 9.55 -2.79
C ARG A 97 10.75 11.07 -2.60
N ASN A 98 9.98 11.51 -1.62
CA ASN A 98 10.03 12.91 -1.18
C ASN A 98 11.45 13.25 -0.70
N SER A 99 11.94 14.46 -1.05
CA SER A 99 13.29 14.93 -0.71
C SER A 99 13.59 14.92 0.80
N GLN A 100 12.55 15.02 1.64
CA GLN A 100 12.66 14.98 3.10
C GLN A 100 12.57 13.56 3.68
N CYS A 101 12.24 12.55 2.87
CA CYS A 101 12.13 11.18 3.33
C CYS A 101 13.51 10.57 3.60
N LYS A 102 13.72 10.09 4.82
CA LYS A 102 14.96 9.41 5.26
C LYS A 102 14.89 7.90 5.19
N ALA A 103 13.75 7.31 4.80
CA ALA A 103 13.58 5.87 4.75
C ALA A 103 14.47 5.26 3.65
N LEU A 104 15.39 4.39 4.04
CA LEU A 104 16.22 3.60 3.12
C LEU A 104 15.51 2.30 2.76
N GLY A 105 15.60 1.86 1.50
CA GLY A 105 15.05 0.58 1.04
C GLY A 105 13.52 0.50 0.94
N LYS A 106 12.79 1.61 1.18
CA LYS A 106 11.33 1.73 1.00
C LYS A 106 10.94 2.43 -0.31
N HIS A 107 11.92 2.71 -1.17
CA HIS A 107 11.75 3.39 -2.45
C HIS A 107 12.36 2.58 -3.59
N LEU A 108 11.85 2.77 -4.81
CA LEU A 108 12.48 2.25 -6.01
C LEU A 108 13.66 3.17 -6.28
N ASP A 109 14.87 2.67 -6.05
CA ASP A 109 16.08 3.45 -6.32
C ASP A 109 16.03 3.94 -7.78
N SER A 110 16.30 5.23 -7.97
CA SER A 110 16.29 5.90 -9.27
C SER A 110 17.47 5.51 -10.19
N THR A 111 18.22 4.46 -9.85
CA THR A 111 19.28 3.91 -10.71
C THR A 111 18.71 2.79 -11.57
N GLY A 112 18.22 3.14 -12.76
CA GLY A 112 17.75 2.15 -13.75
C GLY A 112 17.01 2.76 -14.93
N LEU A 113 17.55 3.83 -15.51
CA LEU A 113 17.36 4.19 -16.92
C LEU A 113 18.69 3.98 -17.62
#